data_AF-J0TXZ5-F1
#
_entry.id   AF-J0TXZ5-F1
#
_cell.length_a   1.000
_cell.length_b   1.000
_cell.length_c   1.000
_cell.angle_alpha   90.00
_cell.angle_beta   90.00
_cell.angle_gamma   90.00
#
_symmetry.space_group_name_H-M   'P 1'
#
loop_
_entity.id
_entity.type
_entity.pdbx_description
1 polymer ?
#
loop_
_entity_poly.entity_id
_entity_poly.type
_entity_poly.pdbx_seq_one_letter_code
_entity_poly.pdbx_strand_id
1 'polypeptide(L)'
;MHFVQVSFEAQGYTVEDVQSLNLGYDLLAINALSTLKLEVKGTDASTPRFFLTRNERQCAGFDEGWRLVMVTSARTAPKQQVMTIQEVERIFDLDPLAWECTQRA
;
A
#
# COMPACT_ATOMS: atom_id res chain seq x y z
N MET A 1 -1.53 3.45 -10.12
CA MET A 1 -2.81 2.78 -9.82
C MET A 1 -3.23 1.78 -10.89
N HIS A 2 -3.51 2.20 -12.13
CA HIS A 2 -4.05 1.29 -13.17
C HIS A 2 -3.32 -0.05 -13.33
N PHE A 3 -1.98 -0.06 -13.35
CA PHE A 3 -1.19 -1.29 -13.43
C PHE A 3 -1.50 -2.29 -12.29
N VAL A 4 -1.68 -1.81 -11.06
CA VAL A 4 -2.00 -2.66 -9.90
C VAL A 4 -3.43 -3.18 -10.02
N GLN A 5 -4.39 -2.34 -10.43
CA GLN A 5 -5.78 -2.78 -10.64
C GLN A 5 -5.85 -3.93 -11.64
N VAL A 6 -5.30 -3.75 -12.84
CA VAL A 6 -5.30 -4.79 -13.90
C VAL A 6 -4.63 -6.08 -13.42
N SER A 7 -3.54 -5.96 -12.66
CA SER A 7 -2.82 -7.11 -12.11
C SER A 7 -3.65 -7.92 -11.11
N PHE A 8 -4.40 -7.27 -10.22
CA PHE A 8 -5.27 -7.95 -9.25
C PHE A 8 -6.58 -8.43 -9.90
N GLU A 9 -7.12 -7.69 -10.86
CA GLU A 9 -8.27 -8.13 -11.67
C GLU A 9 -7.95 -9.42 -12.44
N ALA A 10 -6.75 -9.53 -13.03
CA ALA A 10 -6.28 -10.75 -13.68
C ALA A 10 -6.15 -11.95 -12.72
N GLN A 11 -6.05 -11.70 -11.41
CA GLN A 11 -6.05 -12.72 -10.35
C GLN A 11 -7.46 -13.02 -9.82
N GLY A 12 -8.51 -12.44 -10.42
CA GLY A 12 -9.91 -12.69 -10.08
C GLY A 12 -10.46 -11.81 -8.96
N TYR A 13 -9.80 -10.69 -8.65
CA TYR A 13 -10.35 -9.68 -7.73
C TYR A 13 -11.22 -8.67 -8.47
N THR A 14 -12.29 -8.22 -7.83
CA THR A 14 -12.91 -6.93 -8.13
C THR A 14 -12.09 -5.86 -7.40
N VAL A 15 -11.60 -4.85 -8.11
CA VAL A 15 -10.74 -3.80 -7.53
C VAL A 15 -11.44 -2.45 -7.61
N GLU A 16 -11.55 -1.76 -6.48
CA GLU A 16 -12.13 -0.42 -6.34
C GLU A 16 -11.05 0.59 -5.93
N ASP A 17 -11.09 1.79 -6.51
CA ASP A 17 -10.25 2.93 -6.11
C ASP A 17 -10.93 3.72 -5.00
N VAL A 18 -10.36 3.67 -3.79
CA VAL A 18 -10.90 4.27 -2.57
C VAL A 18 -9.98 5.31 -1.95
N GLN A 19 -8.92 5.72 -2.66
CA GLN A 19 -7.89 6.63 -2.14
C GLN A 19 -8.47 7.95 -1.58
N SER A 20 -9.51 8.47 -2.24
CA SER A 20 -10.16 9.74 -1.88
C SER A 20 -10.96 9.66 -0.58
N LEU A 21 -11.23 8.46 -0.08
CA LEU A 21 -11.96 8.21 1.16
C LEU A 21 -11.05 8.26 2.40
N ASN A 22 -9.72 8.35 2.21
CA ASN A 22 -8.73 8.43 3.29
C ASN A 22 -8.88 7.29 4.33
N LEU A 23 -8.97 6.05 3.84
CA LEU A 23 -9.16 4.85 4.68
C LEU A 23 -7.83 4.22 5.15
N GLY A 24 -6.69 4.78 4.77
CA GLY A 24 -5.35 4.25 5.06
C GLY A 24 -4.83 3.25 4.02
N TYR A 25 -5.46 3.21 2.84
CA TYR A 25 -5.05 2.45 1.66
C TYR A 25 -5.70 3.04 0.40
N ASP A 26 -5.15 2.73 -0.77
CA ASP A 26 -5.58 3.28 -2.05
C ASP A 26 -6.66 2.43 -2.75
N LEU A 27 -6.51 1.11 -2.74
CA LEU A 27 -7.38 0.19 -3.48
C LEU A 27 -7.98 -0.89 -2.57
N LEU A 28 -9.27 -1.17 -2.77
CA LEU A 28 -9.95 -2.31 -2.14
C LEU A 28 -10.08 -3.42 -3.18
N ALA A 29 -9.42 -4.57 -2.94
CA ALA A 29 -9.49 -5.73 -3.82
C ALA A 29 -10.23 -6.88 -3.13
N ILE A 30 -11.33 -7.35 -3.71
CA ILE A 30 -12.19 -8.38 -3.13
C ILE A 30 -12.35 -9.55 -4.10
N ASN A 31 -12.18 -10.78 -3.61
CA ASN A 31 -12.60 -11.98 -4.32
C ASN A 31 -13.31 -12.95 -3.36
N ALA A 32 -13.68 -14.14 -3.85
CA ALA A 32 -14.40 -15.13 -3.04
C ALA A 32 -13.61 -15.65 -1.82
N LEU A 33 -12.28 -15.50 -1.82
CA LEU A 33 -11.40 -16.05 -0.79
C LEU A 33 -10.92 -15.01 0.21
N SER A 34 -10.83 -13.74 -0.19
CA SER A 34 -10.18 -12.72 0.63
C SER A 34 -10.54 -11.29 0.21
N THR A 35 -10.34 -10.38 1.15
CA THR A 35 -10.42 -8.92 0.96
C THR A 35 -9.07 -8.32 1.31
N LEU A 36 -8.46 -7.62 0.35
CA LEU A 36 -7.18 -6.96 0.49
C LEU A 36 -7.33 -5.45 0.43
N LYS A 37 -6.59 -4.76 1.31
CA LYS A 37 -6.53 -3.30 1.41
C LYS A 37 -5.15 -2.90 0.93
N LEU A 38 -5.06 -2.38 -0.29
CA LEU A 38 -3.80 -2.20 -0.99
C LEU A 38 -3.36 -0.74 -0.92
N GLU A 39 -2.24 -0.49 -0.24
CA GLU A 39 -1.54 0.78 -0.32
C GLU A 39 -0.48 0.70 -1.42
N VAL A 40 -0.46 1.62 -2.38
CA VAL A 40 0.38 1.52 -3.57
C VAL A 40 1.45 2.61 -3.58
N LYS A 41 2.71 2.21 -3.53
CA LYS A 41 3.84 3.15 -3.64
C LYS A 41 4.69 2.83 -4.88
N GLY A 42 4.92 3.84 -5.70
CA GLY A 42 5.68 3.72 -6.95
C GLY A 42 7.03 4.42 -6.89
N THR A 43 8.06 3.83 -7.50
CA THR A 43 9.36 4.47 -7.68
C THR A 43 10.11 3.93 -8.89
N ASP A 44 10.96 4.77 -9.50
CA ASP A 44 11.93 4.31 -10.51
C ASP A 44 13.35 4.19 -9.96
N ALA A 45 13.54 4.48 -8.66
CA ALA A 45 14.82 4.26 -8.01
C ALA A 45 15.12 2.76 -7.91
N SER A 46 16.40 2.38 -8.02
CA SER A 46 16.87 1.00 -7.86
C SER A 46 16.64 0.48 -6.43
N THR A 47 16.75 1.36 -5.44
CA THR A 47 16.42 1.08 -4.04
C THR A 47 15.13 1.82 -3.68
N PRO A 48 14.05 1.10 -3.32
CA PRO A 48 12.80 1.76 -3.00
C PRO A 48 12.89 2.59 -1.72
N ARG A 49 12.34 3.81 -1.78
CA ARG A 49 12.08 4.68 -0.63
C ARG A 49 10.68 5.24 -0.79
N PHE A 50 9.90 5.18 0.28
CA PHE A 50 8.52 5.64 0.31
C PHE A 50 8.17 6.11 1.73
N PHE A 51 7.04 6.79 1.85
CA PHE A 51 6.51 7.22 3.14
C PHE A 51 5.17 6.57 3.37
N LEU A 52 4.93 6.12 4.60
CA LEU A 52 3.59 5.79 5.07
C LEU A 52 3.04 6.98 5.85
N THR A 53 1.80 7.36 5.57
CA THR A 53 1.09 8.30 6.44
C THR A 53 0.76 7.65 7.79
N ARG A 54 0.42 8.47 8.80
CA ARG A 54 -0.04 7.96 10.10
C ARG A 54 -1.21 6.99 9.93
N ASN A 55 -2.17 7.34 9.08
CA ASN A 55 -3.37 6.54 8.84
C ASN A 55 -3.04 5.21 8.13
N GLU A 56 -2.19 5.24 7.11
CA GLU A 56 -1.70 4.01 6.44
C GLU A 56 -0.98 3.09 7.41
N ARG A 57 -0.06 3.63 8.22
CA ARG A 57 0.70 2.84 9.21
C ARG A 57 -0.21 2.25 10.29
N GLN A 58 -1.24 3.00 10.69
CA GLN A 58 -2.24 2.54 11.66
C GLN A 58 -3.11 1.43 11.06
N CYS A 59 -3.65 1.63 9.86
CA CYS A 59 -4.46 0.63 9.15
C CYS A 59 -3.67 -0.68 8.98
N ALA A 60 -2.42 -0.58 8.54
CA ALA A 60 -1.52 -1.72 8.38
C ALA A 60 -1.31 -2.53 9.67
N GLY A 61 -1.36 -1.89 10.83
CA GLY A 61 -1.18 -2.55 12.13
C GLY A 61 -2.44 -3.25 12.66
N PHE A 62 -3.62 -2.90 12.17
CA PHE A 62 -4.91 -3.44 12.67
C PHE A 62 -5.61 -4.37 11.68
N ASP A 63 -5.37 -4.24 10.38
CA ASP A 63 -6.03 -5.05 9.35
C ASP A 63 -5.06 -6.06 8.74
N GLU A 64 -5.28 -7.35 9.04
CA GLU A 64 -4.47 -8.45 8.51
C GLU A 64 -4.56 -8.61 6.99
N GLY A 65 -5.56 -8.00 6.33
CA GLY A 65 -5.71 -7.94 4.89
C GLY A 65 -4.96 -6.77 4.23
N TRP A 66 -4.33 -5.89 5.01
CA TRP A 66 -3.57 -4.76 4.47
C TRP A 66 -2.28 -5.22 3.80
N ARG A 67 -2.00 -4.70 2.61
CA ARG A 67 -0.77 -5.00 1.87
C ARG A 67 -0.17 -3.73 1.29
N LEU A 68 1.15 -3.62 1.38
CA LEU A 68 1.91 -2.65 0.59
C LEU A 68 2.16 -3.26 -0.80
N VAL A 69 1.77 -2.55 -1.85
CA VAL A 69 2.11 -2.88 -3.24
C VAL A 69 3.18 -1.91 -3.71
N MET A 70 4.43 -2.36 -3.68
CA MET A 70 5.56 -1.62 -4.23
C MET A 70 5.65 -1.83 -5.74
N VAL A 71 5.54 -0.75 -6.51
CA VAL A 71 5.73 -0.76 -7.95
C VAL A 71 7.08 -0.14 -8.29
N THR A 72 8.00 -0.96 -8.80
CA THR A 72 9.32 -0.51 -9.28
C THR A 72 9.36 -0.44 -10.79
N SER A 73 10.28 0.36 -11.35
CA SER A 73 10.39 0.58 -12.80
C SER A 73 9.06 1.02 -13.43
N ALA A 74 8.30 1.83 -12.69
CA ALA A 74 6.91 2.16 -12.97
C ALA A 74 6.71 2.77 -14.37
N ARG A 75 7.71 3.46 -14.91
CA ARG A 75 7.65 4.11 -16.23
C ARG A 75 8.15 3.27 -17.42
N THR A 76 8.76 2.12 -17.21
CA THR A 76 9.39 1.34 -18.31
C THR A 76 8.88 -0.11 -18.36
N ALA A 77 9.15 -0.89 -17.33
CA ALA A 77 8.76 -2.29 -17.22
C ALA A 77 8.31 -2.55 -15.78
N PRO A 78 7.07 -2.13 -15.43
CA PRO A 78 6.62 -2.10 -14.06
C PRO A 78 6.65 -3.50 -13.44
N LYS A 79 7.26 -3.59 -12.26
CA LYS A 79 7.29 -4.80 -11.44
C LYS A 79 6.60 -4.52 -10.13
N GLN A 80 5.71 -5.42 -9.71
CA GLN A 80 5.04 -5.34 -8.42
C GLN A 80 5.68 -6.28 -7.41
N GLN A 81 5.74 -5.83 -6.16
CA GLN A 81 5.97 -6.67 -4.99
C GLN A 81 4.86 -6.37 -3.98
N VAL A 82 4.20 -7.42 -3.49
CA VAL A 82 3.12 -7.32 -2.49
C VAL A 82 3.67 -7.80 -1.16
N MET A 83 3.52 -7.00 -0.11
CA MET A 83 4.08 -7.29 1.22
C MET A 83 3.06 -7.07 2.33
N THR A 84 3.12 -7.88 3.38
CA THR A 84 2.44 -7.57 4.66
C THR A 84 3.20 -6.50 5.43
N ILE A 85 2.60 -5.93 6.48
CA ILE A 85 3.32 -4.97 7.34
C ILE A 85 4.54 -5.59 8.01
N GLN A 86 4.48 -6.87 8.41
CA GLN A 86 5.61 -7.58 9.02
C GLN A 86 6.77 -7.76 8.04
N GLU A 87 6.46 -7.98 6.75
CA GLU A 87 7.48 -8.04 5.70
C GLU A 87 8.09 -6.66 5.46
N VAL A 88 7.29 -5.60 5.46
CA VAL A 88 7.77 -4.23 5.35
C VAL A 88 8.73 -3.89 6.50
N GLU A 89 8.34 -4.17 7.74
CA GLU A 89 9.15 -3.94 8.95
C GLU A 89 10.44 -4.75 9.00
N ARG A 90 10.47 -5.90 8.32
CA ARG A 90 11.67 -6.75 8.22
C ARG A 90 12.64 -6.26 7.15
N ILE A 91 12.13 -5.64 6.08
CA ILE A 91 12.92 -5.26 4.89
C ILE A 91 13.36 -3.80 4.94
N PHE A 92 12.57 -2.92 5.56
CA PHE A 92 12.78 -1.48 5.57
C PHE A 92 12.89 -0.93 7.00
N ASP A 93 13.72 0.09 7.18
CA ASP A 93 13.71 0.90 8.38
C ASP A 93 12.51 1.86 8.34
N LEU A 94 11.65 1.79 9.36
CA LEU A 94 10.48 2.69 9.51
C LEU A 94 10.85 3.83 10.46
N ASP A 95 11.60 4.81 9.95
CA ASP A 95 11.96 6.01 10.70
C ASP A 95 10.91 7.12 10.51
N PRO A 96 10.28 7.66 11.59
CA PRO A 96 9.31 8.74 11.47
C PRO A 96 9.91 10.01 10.88
N LEU A 97 9.36 10.50 9.76
CA LEU A 97 9.82 11.74 9.13
C LEU A 97 9.31 13.00 9.84
N ALA A 98 8.07 12.97 10.35
CA ALA A 98 7.39 14.14 10.87
C ALA A 98 6.47 13.80 12.04
N TRP A 99 6.30 14.76 12.94
CA TRP A 99 5.37 14.70 14.05
C TRP A 99 4.19 15.64 13.76
N GLU A 100 2.97 15.10 13.81
CA GLU A 100 1.77 15.94 13.79
C GLU A 100 1.44 16.37 15.23
N CYS A 101 1.46 17.68 15.46
CA CYS A 101 1.13 18.29 16.74
C CYS A 101 -0.32 18.79 16.72
N THR A 102 -1.17 18.23 17.58
CA THR A 102 -2.55 18.68 17.78
C THR A 102 -2.75 19.20 19.20
N GLN A 103 -3.70 20.11 19.39
CA GLN A 103 -4.07 20.57 20.73
C GLN A 103 -4.77 19.42 21.47
N ARG A 104 -4.40 19.18 22.74
CA ARG A 104 -5.09 18.20 23.59
C ARG A 104 -6.52 18.68 23.83
N ALA A 105 -7.48 17.83 23.49
CA ALA A 105 -8.89 18.01 23.82
C ALA A 105 -9.14 17.79 25.32
#